data_AF-A0A0R3QYT5-F1
#
_entry.id   AF-A0A0R3QYT5-F1
#
_cell.length_a   1.000
_cell.length_b   1.000
_cell.length_c   1.000
_cell.angle_alpha   90.00
_cell.angle_beta   90.00
_cell.angle_gamma   90.00
#
_symmetry.space_group_name_H-M   'P 1'
#
loop_
_entity.id
_entity.type
_entity.pdbx_description
1 polymer ?
#
loop_
_entity_poly.entity_id
_entity_poly.type
_entity_poly.pdbx_seq_one_letter_code
_entity_poly.pdbx_strand_id
1 'polypeptide(L)'
;MSQRLVSMSQQLVWIVFESSNMGKCNFEINNSRDCPKVTKVEKSISLPDIHEHKRVAVTLSEGSLSFPHRLIYEDTIGVLDENKRLKAELFNIKLQLLSYVATLIELNNEKIRRLKLEKLCQSKEKKLNEQRLQLGCEKNVREKERQKLLMKMKGLEIKLKEINKQLNEDDAYNP
;
A
#
# COMPACT_ATOMS: atom_id res chain seq x y z
N MET A 1 7.99 7.25 26.80
CA MET A 1 6.95 7.34 25.73
C MET A 1 7.09 8.55 24.78
N SER A 2 7.94 9.54 25.08
CA SER A 2 8.05 10.78 24.27
C SER A 2 8.80 10.63 22.93
N GLN A 3 9.82 9.75 22.85
CA GLN A 3 10.67 9.63 21.65
C GLN A 3 9.94 9.05 20.41
N ARG A 4 8.94 8.18 20.59
CA ARG A 4 8.17 7.62 19.46
C ARG A 4 7.27 8.65 18.79
N LEU A 5 6.68 9.56 19.57
CA LEU A 5 5.82 10.62 19.04
C LEU A 5 6.63 11.68 18.28
N VAL A 6 7.84 12.00 18.75
CA VAL A 6 8.76 12.92 18.06
C VAL A 6 9.29 12.31 16.75
N SER A 7 9.55 11.01 16.74
CA SER A 7 9.99 10.30 15.52
C SER A 7 8.89 10.23 14.46
N MET A 8 7.63 10.04 14.87
CA MET A 8 6.49 10.03 13.96
C MET A 8 6.17 11.42 13.41
N SER A 9 6.30 12.49 14.21
CA SER A 9 6.08 13.85 13.73
C SER A 9 7.15 14.28 12.71
N GLN A 10 8.41 13.84 12.88
CA GLN A 10 9.48 14.09 11.91
C GLN A 10 9.25 13.34 10.59
N GLN A 11 8.75 12.10 10.63
CA GLN A 11 8.40 11.35 9.40
C GLN A 11 7.23 11.98 8.63
N LEU A 12 6.23 12.52 9.33
CA LEU A 12 5.09 13.18 8.70
C LEU A 12 5.45 14.53 8.07
N VAL A 13 6.36 15.30 8.67
CA VAL A 13 6.90 16.53 8.07
C VAL A 13 7.66 16.21 6.78
N TRP A 14 8.41 15.09 6.76
CA TRP A 14 9.17 14.67 5.59
C TRP A 14 8.28 14.25 4.41
N ILE A 15 7.20 13.49 4.68
CA ILE A 15 6.22 13.08 3.67
C ILE A 15 5.45 14.27 3.10
N VAL A 16 5.09 15.25 3.93
CA VAL A 16 4.43 16.49 3.46
C VAL A 16 5.38 17.35 2.64
N PHE A 17 6.67 17.39 3.00
CA PHE A 17 7.70 18.12 2.25
C PHE A 17 7.97 17.48 0.88
N GLU A 18 8.08 16.14 0.79
CA GLU A 18 8.26 15.44 -0.49
C GLU A 18 7.04 15.57 -1.41
N SER A 19 5.83 15.55 -0.83
CA SER A 19 4.58 15.72 -1.60
C SER A 19 4.44 17.13 -2.19
N SER A 20 5.05 18.14 -1.54
CA SER A 20 5.05 19.52 -2.03
C SER A 20 6.14 19.80 -3.07
N ASN A 21 7.10 18.89 -3.26
CA ASN A 21 8.25 19.05 -4.16
C ASN A 21 8.09 18.37 -5.53
N MET A 22 6.99 17.65 -5.78
CA MET A 22 6.67 17.06 -7.09
C MET A 22 5.96 18.02 -8.05
N GLY A 23 5.90 19.31 -7.73
CA GLY A 23 5.21 20.33 -8.52
C GLY A 23 6.02 21.60 -8.65
N LYS A 24 7.23 21.53 -9.24
CA LYS A 24 7.92 22.59 -10.01
C LYS A 24 9.36 22.17 -10.30
N CYS A 25 9.57 21.47 -11.42
CA CYS A 25 10.85 21.58 -12.11
C CYS A 25 10.93 22.97 -12.75
N ASN A 26 11.93 23.75 -12.38
CA ASN A 26 12.88 24.40 -13.30
C ASN A 26 14.06 24.99 -12.50
N PHE A 27 15.25 24.76 -13.04
CA PHE A 27 16.60 25.23 -12.66
C PHE A 27 16.60 26.74 -12.31
N GLU A 28 17.48 27.29 -11.46
CA GLU A 28 18.93 27.20 -11.52
C GLU A 28 19.56 27.69 -10.20
N ILE A 29 20.69 27.07 -9.86
CA ILE A 29 21.52 27.29 -8.67
C ILE A 29 22.28 28.63 -8.80
N ASN A 30 22.41 29.39 -7.72
CA ASN A 30 23.70 30.02 -7.39
C ASN A 30 23.84 30.30 -5.89
N ASN A 31 24.83 29.62 -5.31
CA ASN A 31 25.33 29.78 -3.96
C ASN A 31 26.15 31.06 -3.85
N SER A 32 26.01 31.82 -2.76
CA SER A 32 27.18 32.46 -2.13
C SER A 32 26.87 32.86 -0.70
N ARG A 33 27.69 32.32 0.21
CA ARG A 33 28.04 32.98 1.48
C ARG A 33 28.52 34.39 1.15
N ASP A 34 28.20 35.35 2.00
CA ASP A 34 29.15 36.29 2.62
C ASP A 34 28.39 37.46 3.24
N CYS A 35 28.65 37.70 4.52
CA CYS A 35 28.36 38.99 5.14
C CYS A 35 29.42 39.99 4.68
N PRO A 36 29.04 41.23 4.31
CA PRO A 36 29.92 42.38 4.48
C PRO A 36 29.33 43.36 5.50
N LYS A 37 30.08 43.60 6.57
CA LYS A 37 30.03 44.86 7.33
C LYS A 37 30.36 46.00 6.36
N VAL A 38 29.52 47.03 6.28
CA VAL A 38 29.94 48.36 5.80
C VAL A 38 29.41 49.43 6.74
N THR A 39 30.34 50.26 7.18
CA THR A 39 30.24 51.39 8.09
C THR A 39 29.64 52.62 7.39
N LYS A 40 28.93 53.45 8.16
CA LYS A 40 28.22 54.71 7.86
C LYS A 40 28.89 55.65 6.83
N VAL A 41 28.08 56.34 6.01
CA VAL A 41 28.07 57.83 5.84
C VAL A 41 26.66 58.29 5.41
N GLU A 42 26.23 59.42 5.98
CA GLU A 42 24.90 60.05 5.97
C GLU A 42 24.43 60.59 4.61
N LYS A 43 23.11 60.53 4.40
CA LYS A 43 22.33 61.67 3.91
C LYS A 43 20.89 61.55 4.36
N SER A 44 20.55 62.36 5.35
CA SER A 44 19.19 62.62 5.80
C SER A 44 18.38 63.26 4.67
N ILE A 45 17.31 62.60 4.27
CA ILE A 45 16.17 63.25 3.61
C ILE A 45 14.97 62.97 4.51
N SER A 46 14.55 64.01 5.21
CA SER A 46 13.36 64.04 6.05
C SER A 46 12.12 63.81 5.19
N LEU A 47 11.47 62.67 5.36
CA LEU A 47 10.07 62.48 5.00
C LEU A 47 9.21 62.89 6.19
N PRO A 48 8.14 63.68 5.97
CA PRO A 48 7.34 64.20 7.05
C PRO A 48 6.64 63.06 7.79
N ASP A 49 6.65 63.22 9.11
CA ASP A 49 5.85 62.59 10.14
C ASP A 49 4.48 62.09 9.63
N ILE A 50 4.39 60.78 9.34
CA ILE A 50 3.11 60.10 9.20
C ILE A 50 3.02 59.12 10.36
N HIS A 51 2.59 59.69 11.48
CA HIS A 51 1.74 59.06 12.49
C HIS A 51 2.22 57.67 12.90
N GLU A 52 3.08 57.61 13.92
CA GLU A 52 3.14 56.42 14.77
C GLU A 52 1.70 56.06 15.16
N HIS A 53 1.17 54.96 14.63
CA HIS A 53 0.03 54.30 15.24
C HIS A 53 0.55 53.74 16.55
N LYS A 54 0.55 54.59 17.58
CA LYS A 54 0.63 54.22 18.98
C LYS A 54 -0.33 53.05 19.14
N ARG A 55 0.19 51.83 19.27
CA ARG A 55 -0.62 50.68 19.63
C ARG A 55 -1.11 50.96 21.04
N VAL A 56 -2.24 51.63 21.14
CA VAL A 56 -2.96 51.77 22.39
C VAL A 56 -3.45 50.36 22.71
N ALA A 57 -2.71 49.66 23.56
CA ALA A 57 -3.22 48.49 24.24
C ALA A 57 -4.34 49.00 25.15
N VAL A 58 -5.57 48.98 24.64
CA VAL A 58 -6.75 49.29 25.44
C VAL A 58 -6.96 48.12 26.40
N THR A 59 -6.44 48.26 27.62
CA THR A 59 -6.83 47.39 28.72
C THR A 59 -8.21 47.83 29.18
N LEU A 60 -9.26 47.20 28.65
CA LEU A 60 -10.61 47.38 29.16
C LEU A 60 -10.65 46.78 30.57
N SER A 61 -10.64 47.64 31.59
CA SER A 61 -10.95 47.19 32.94
C SER A 61 -12.47 46.99 33.04
N GLU A 62 -12.87 45.83 33.55
CA GLU A 62 -14.25 45.35 33.67
C GLU A 62 -15.20 46.30 34.43
N GLY A 63 -14.63 47.27 35.16
CA GLY A 63 -15.34 48.27 35.96
C GLY A 63 -15.66 49.60 35.26
N SER A 64 -15.26 49.81 34.00
CA SER A 64 -15.40 51.12 33.31
C SER A 64 -16.30 51.09 32.06
N LEU A 65 -16.83 49.93 31.67
CA LEU A 65 -17.65 49.76 30.47
C LEU A 65 -19.11 50.12 30.76
N SER A 66 -19.75 50.87 29.87
CA SER A 66 -21.20 51.07 29.97
C SER A 66 -21.93 49.74 29.72
N PHE A 67 -23.10 49.58 30.33
CA PHE A 67 -23.86 48.32 30.32
C PHE A 67 -23.96 47.63 28.94
N PRO A 68 -24.23 48.35 27.82
CA PRO A 68 -24.27 47.72 26.50
C PRO A 68 -22.92 47.14 26.05
N HIS A 69 -21.81 47.78 26.40
CA HIS A 69 -20.48 47.30 26.02
C HIS A 69 -20.02 46.11 26.85
N ARG A 70 -20.46 46.01 28.12
CA ARG A 70 -20.20 44.81 28.95
C ARG A 70 -20.86 43.57 28.33
N LEU A 71 -22.13 43.67 27.91
CA LEU A 71 -22.84 42.57 27.26
C LEU A 71 -22.12 42.10 25.99
N ILE A 72 -21.71 43.02 25.11
CA ILE A 72 -20.99 42.69 23.87
C ILE A 72 -19.63 42.04 24.18
N TYR A 73 -18.93 42.51 25.22
CA TYR A 73 -17.64 41.95 25.63
C TYR A 73 -17.78 40.51 26.14
N GLU A 74 -18.78 40.25 26.99
CA GLU A 74 -19.09 38.91 27.50
C GLU A 74 -19.47 37.95 26.36
N ASP A 75 -20.32 38.39 25.42
CA ASP A 75 -20.68 37.62 24.22
C ASP A 75 -19.45 37.30 23.35
N THR A 76 -18.56 38.28 23.16
CA THR A 76 -17.35 38.12 22.35
C THR A 76 -16.38 37.12 22.97
N ILE A 77 -16.24 37.12 24.31
CA ILE A 77 -15.44 36.12 25.03
C ILE A 77 -16.06 34.73 24.86
N GLY A 78 -17.38 34.60 25.03
CA GLY A 78 -18.08 33.33 24.83
C GLY A 78 -17.85 32.74 23.42
N VAL A 79 -17.95 33.58 22.39
CA VAL A 79 -17.66 33.19 21.00
C VAL A 79 -16.19 32.80 20.81
N LEU A 80 -15.26 33.48 21.48
CA LEU A 80 -13.83 33.17 21.38
C LEU A 80 -13.50 31.81 21.99
N ASP A 81 -14.07 31.48 23.14
CA ASP A 81 -13.83 30.20 23.83
C ASP A 81 -14.47 29.03 23.09
N GLU A 82 -15.69 29.23 22.56
CA GLU A 82 -16.34 28.25 21.70
C GLU A 82 -15.52 27.98 20.43
N ASN A 83 -14.95 29.01 19.81
CA ASN A 83 -14.05 28.85 18.67
C ASN A 83 -12.78 28.05 19.00
N LYS A 84 -12.23 28.19 20.22
CA LYS A 84 -11.08 27.38 20.65
C LYS A 84 -11.49 25.91 20.78
N ARG A 85 -12.67 25.63 21.36
CA ARG A 85 -13.23 24.28 21.50
C ARG A 85 -13.46 23.64 20.13
N LEU A 86 -14.15 24.32 19.23
CA LEU A 86 -14.43 23.83 17.87
C LEU A 86 -13.14 23.58 17.07
N LYS A 87 -12.12 24.43 17.22
CA LYS A 87 -10.81 24.19 16.58
C LYS A 87 -10.15 22.91 17.08
N ALA A 88 -10.23 22.63 18.38
CA ALA A 88 -9.69 21.40 18.96
C ALA A 88 -10.47 20.16 18.50
N GLU A 89 -11.81 20.24 18.48
CA GLU A 89 -12.66 19.16 17.96
C GLU A 89 -12.41 18.89 16.47
N LEU A 90 -12.33 19.94 15.65
CA LEU A 90 -12.01 19.82 14.23
C LEU A 90 -10.63 19.17 14.02
N PHE A 91 -9.64 19.53 14.84
CA PHE A 91 -8.33 18.89 14.78
C PHE A 91 -8.41 17.40 15.12
N ASN A 92 -9.16 17.02 16.16
CA ASN A 92 -9.34 15.63 16.52
C ASN A 92 -10.05 14.82 15.41
N ILE A 93 -11.11 15.39 14.82
CA ILE A 93 -11.83 14.76 13.69
C ILE A 93 -10.90 14.57 12.50
N LYS A 94 -10.06 15.57 12.18
CA LYS A 94 -9.05 15.44 11.11
C LYS A 94 -8.08 14.29 11.36
N LEU A 95 -7.63 14.10 12.61
CA LEU A 95 -6.75 12.98 12.96
C LEU A 95 -7.46 11.63 12.82
N GLN A 96 -8.72 11.53 13.27
CA GLN A 96 -9.52 10.31 13.10
C GLN A 96 -9.73 9.97 11.63
N LEU A 97 -10.05 10.96 10.79
CA LEU A 97 -10.22 10.77 9.36
C LEU A 97 -8.91 10.29 8.71
N LEU A 98 -7.77 10.86 9.09
CA LEU A 98 -6.48 10.42 8.58
C LEU A 98 -6.18 8.95 8.94
N SER A 99 -6.47 8.55 10.18
CA SER A 99 -6.31 7.16 10.62
C SER A 99 -7.25 6.22 9.85
N TYR A 100 -8.50 6.63 9.61
CA TYR A 100 -9.45 5.85 8.83
C TYR A 100 -9.00 5.68 7.38
N VAL A 101 -8.50 6.75 6.74
CA VAL A 101 -7.95 6.66 5.38
C VAL A 101 -6.74 5.74 5.32
N ALA A 102 -5.85 5.79 6.32
CA ALA A 102 -4.71 4.87 6.38
C ALA A 102 -5.13 3.40 6.45
N THR A 103 -6.12 3.08 7.29
CA THR A 103 -6.63 1.69 7.40
C THR A 103 -7.33 1.24 6.11
N LEU A 104 -8.03 2.13 5.39
CA LEU A 104 -8.59 1.83 4.08
C LEU A 104 -7.52 1.52 3.03
N ILE A 105 -6.41 2.26 3.03
CA ILE A 105 -5.28 2.02 2.12
C ILE A 105 -4.68 0.63 2.41
N GLU A 106 -4.43 0.31 3.67
CA GLU A 106 -3.92 -1.01 4.08
C GLU A 106 -4.85 -2.14 3.65
N LEU A 107 -6.15 -1.98 3.88
CA LEU A 107 -7.17 -2.95 3.45
C LEU A 107 -7.17 -3.16 1.93
N ASN A 108 -7.04 -2.07 1.16
CA ASN A 108 -7.00 -2.17 -0.29
C ASN A 108 -5.73 -2.88 -0.78
N ASN A 109 -4.58 -2.61 -0.16
CA ASN A 109 -3.33 -3.30 -0.45
C ASN A 109 -3.42 -4.81 -0.18
N GLU A 110 -4.03 -5.19 0.94
CA GLU A 110 -4.27 -6.59 1.27
C GLU A 110 -5.24 -7.25 0.28
N LYS A 111 -6.30 -6.55 -0.16
CA LYS A 111 -7.21 -7.02 -1.21
C LYS A 111 -6.46 -7.29 -2.53
N ILE A 112 -5.57 -6.40 -2.93
CA ILE A 112 -4.73 -6.59 -4.12
C ILE A 112 -3.83 -7.82 -3.97
N ARG A 113 -3.21 -8.01 -2.79
CA ARG A 113 -2.35 -9.17 -2.51
C ARG A 113 -3.13 -10.48 -2.60
N ARG A 114 -4.33 -10.54 -2.04
CA ARG A 114 -5.22 -11.71 -2.13
C ARG A 114 -5.59 -12.03 -3.57
N LEU A 115 -5.96 -11.03 -4.36
CA LEU A 115 -6.33 -11.22 -5.77
C LEU A 115 -5.15 -11.74 -6.60
N LYS A 116 -3.92 -11.29 -6.32
CA LYS A 116 -2.71 -11.84 -6.97
C LYS A 116 -2.49 -13.31 -6.61
N LEU A 117 -2.67 -13.67 -5.34
CA LEU A 117 -2.49 -15.05 -4.87
C LEU A 117 -3.55 -15.98 -5.48
N GLU A 118 -4.81 -15.54 -5.53
CA GLU A 118 -5.91 -16.29 -6.10
C GLU A 118 -5.65 -16.63 -7.59
N LYS A 119 -5.21 -15.65 -8.39
CA LYS A 119 -4.83 -15.87 -9.79
C LYS A 119 -3.71 -16.91 -9.93
N LEU A 120 -2.72 -16.86 -9.04
CA LEU A 120 -1.61 -17.82 -9.04
C LEU A 120 -2.10 -19.23 -8.68
N CYS A 121 -2.98 -19.36 -7.70
CA CYS A 121 -3.61 -20.63 -7.33
C CYS A 121 -4.41 -21.22 -8.50
N GLN A 122 -5.28 -20.43 -9.12
CA GLN A 122 -6.08 -20.86 -10.28
C GLN A 122 -5.21 -21.33 -11.44
N SER A 123 -4.13 -20.60 -11.75
CA SER A 123 -3.18 -20.98 -12.80
C SER A 123 -2.48 -22.31 -12.50
N LYS A 124 -2.00 -22.49 -11.25
CA LYS A 124 -1.36 -23.74 -10.82
C LYS A 124 -2.34 -24.92 -10.84
N GLU A 125 -3.56 -24.71 -10.39
CA GLU A 125 -4.61 -25.74 -10.39
C GLU A 125 -4.95 -26.19 -11.81
N LYS A 126 -5.12 -25.24 -12.74
CA LYS A 126 -5.34 -25.55 -14.15
C LYS A 126 -4.22 -26.41 -14.73
N LYS A 127 -2.96 -26.00 -14.51
CA LYS A 127 -1.78 -26.75 -14.99
C LYS A 127 -1.72 -28.16 -14.40
N LEU A 128 -2.00 -28.29 -13.10
CA LEU A 128 -2.00 -29.58 -12.43
C LEU A 128 -3.14 -30.49 -12.92
N ASN A 129 -4.30 -29.93 -13.21
CA ASN A 129 -5.41 -30.68 -13.78
C ASN A 129 -5.11 -31.18 -15.20
N GLU A 130 -4.46 -30.35 -16.02
CA GLU A 130 -4.01 -30.74 -17.36
C GLU A 130 -2.97 -31.88 -17.30
N GLN A 131 -2.01 -31.81 -16.39
CA GLN A 131 -1.04 -32.89 -16.16
C GLN A 131 -1.72 -34.19 -15.71
N ARG A 132 -2.71 -34.11 -14.81
CA ARG A 132 -3.49 -35.28 -14.38
C ARG A 132 -4.22 -35.92 -15.54
N LEU A 133 -4.81 -35.12 -16.43
CA LEU A 133 -5.52 -35.60 -17.61
C LEU A 133 -4.55 -36.32 -18.57
N GLN A 134 -3.41 -35.70 -18.89
CA GLN A 134 -2.38 -36.30 -19.75
C GLN A 134 -1.89 -37.64 -19.20
N LEU A 135 -1.56 -37.68 -17.91
CA LEU A 135 -1.11 -38.90 -17.24
C LEU A 135 -2.18 -40.00 -17.22
N GLY A 136 -3.45 -39.63 -17.08
CA GLY A 136 -4.58 -40.55 -17.21
C GLY A 136 -4.69 -41.15 -18.61
N CYS A 137 -4.58 -40.31 -19.65
CA CYS A 137 -4.58 -40.76 -21.04
C CYS A 137 -3.42 -41.72 -21.34
N GLU A 138 -2.20 -41.37 -20.93
CA GLU A 138 -1.03 -42.23 -21.12
C GLU A 138 -1.17 -43.58 -20.41
N LYS A 139 -1.67 -43.60 -19.17
CA LYS A 139 -1.92 -44.85 -18.44
C LYS A 139 -2.90 -45.74 -19.20
N ASN A 140 -3.96 -45.16 -19.75
CA ASN A 140 -4.95 -45.90 -20.54
C ASN A 140 -4.34 -46.46 -21.83
N VAL A 141 -3.48 -45.71 -22.52
CA VAL A 141 -2.78 -46.19 -23.72
C VAL A 141 -1.86 -47.36 -23.36
N ARG A 142 -1.03 -47.20 -22.32
CA ARG A 142 -0.12 -48.27 -21.85
C ARG A 142 -0.88 -49.52 -21.43
N GLU A 143 -2.02 -49.38 -20.76
CA GLU A 143 -2.83 -50.53 -20.35
C GLU A 143 -3.45 -51.27 -21.56
N LYS A 144 -3.91 -50.53 -22.59
CA LYS A 144 -4.39 -51.14 -23.84
C LYS A 144 -3.27 -51.92 -24.54
N GLU A 145 -2.06 -51.38 -24.60
CA GLU A 145 -0.91 -52.09 -25.16
C GLU A 145 -0.54 -53.33 -24.36
N ARG A 146 -0.54 -53.23 -23.03
CA ARG A 146 -0.30 -54.37 -22.12
C ARG A 146 -1.29 -55.51 -22.37
N GLN A 147 -2.59 -55.19 -22.48
CA GLN A 147 -3.63 -56.18 -22.78
C GLN A 147 -3.44 -56.82 -24.16
N LYS A 148 -3.08 -56.04 -25.18
CA LYS A 148 -2.80 -56.55 -26.52
C LYS A 148 -1.62 -57.53 -26.53
N LEU A 149 -0.54 -57.20 -25.81
CA LEU A 149 0.61 -58.09 -25.66
C LEU A 149 0.26 -59.38 -24.89
N LEU A 150 -0.54 -59.26 -23.83
CA LEU A 150 -1.00 -60.41 -23.05
C LEU A 150 -1.80 -61.40 -23.90
N MET A 151 -2.70 -60.90 -24.76
CA MET A 151 -3.46 -61.76 -25.69
C MET A 151 -2.55 -62.46 -26.71
N LYS A 152 -1.57 -61.74 -27.25
CA LYS A 152 -0.56 -62.34 -28.15
C LYS A 152 0.24 -63.43 -27.46
N MET A 153 0.68 -63.19 -26.23
CA MET A 153 1.47 -64.15 -25.45
C MET A 153 0.68 -65.43 -25.18
N LYS A 154 -0.59 -65.32 -24.78
CA LYS A 154 -1.48 -66.48 -24.62
C LYS A 154 -1.65 -67.26 -25.93
N GLY A 155 -1.80 -66.56 -27.06
CA GLY A 155 -1.89 -67.19 -28.38
C GLY A 155 -0.62 -67.96 -28.75
N LEU A 156 0.56 -67.41 -28.44
CA LEU A 156 1.84 -68.12 -28.64
C LEU A 156 1.98 -69.32 -27.71
N GLU A 157 1.56 -69.21 -26.45
CA GLU A 157 1.61 -70.31 -25.48
C GLU A 157 0.74 -71.51 -25.93
N ILE A 158 -0.43 -71.24 -26.50
CA ILE A 158 -1.29 -72.28 -27.10
C ILE A 158 -0.59 -72.96 -28.27
N LYS A 159 -0.01 -72.17 -29.20
CA LYS A 159 0.73 -72.72 -30.34
C LYS A 159 1.93 -73.55 -29.92
N LEU A 160 2.65 -73.13 -28.88
CA LEU A 160 3.80 -73.86 -28.36
C LEU A 160 3.37 -75.21 -27.75
N LYS A 161 2.26 -75.23 -27.00
CA LYS A 161 1.69 -76.48 -26.46
C LYS A 161 1.29 -77.44 -27.58
N GLU A 162 0.70 -76.94 -28.66
CA GLU A 162 0.34 -77.73 -29.83
C GLU A 162 1.56 -78.35 -30.52
N ILE A 163 2.60 -77.56 -30.79
CA ILE A 163 3.86 -78.05 -31.38
C ILE A 163 4.50 -79.11 -30.49
N ASN A 164 4.58 -78.86 -29.18
CA ASN A 164 5.14 -79.83 -28.24
C ASN A 164 4.33 -81.14 -28.20
N LYS A 165 3.02 -81.10 -28.42
CA LYS A 165 2.20 -82.32 -28.51
C LYS A 165 2.53 -83.11 -29.78
N GLN A 166 2.64 -82.43 -30.92
CA GLN A 166 2.99 -83.05 -32.20
C GLN A 166 4.37 -83.73 -32.16
N LEU A 167 5.38 -83.07 -31.59
CA LEU A 167 6.72 -83.65 -31.42
C LEU A 167 6.73 -84.91 -30.55
N ASN A 168 5.98 -84.92 -29.45
CA ASN A 168 5.89 -86.08 -28.57
C ASN A 168 5.07 -87.24 -29.17
N GLU A 169 4.18 -86.98 -30.14
CA GLU A 169 3.43 -88.01 -30.86
C GLU A 169 4.27 -88.63 -32.00
N ASP A 170 5.13 -87.86 -32.65
CA ASP A 170 6.07 -88.34 -33.68
C ASP A 170 7.20 -89.22 -33.09
N ASP A 171 7.68 -88.91 -31.88
CA ASP A 171 8.66 -89.73 -31.16
C ASP A 171 8.10 -91.08 -30.68
N ALA A 172 6.77 -91.23 -30.57
CA ALA A 172 6.12 -92.50 -30.18
C ALA A 172 5.96 -93.50 -31.35
N TYR A 173 6.19 -93.07 -32.59
CA TYR A 173 6.00 -93.88 -33.80
C TYR A 173 7.30 -94.20 -34.57
N ASN A 174 8.46 -93.84 -34.03
CA ASN A 174 9.77 -94.20 -34.58
C ASN A 174 10.55 -95.09 -33.58
N PRO A 175 10.38 -96.43 -33.63
CA PRO A 175 11.20 -97.37 -32.87
C PRO A 175 12.66 -97.46 -33.38
#